data_AF-A0A0L0C682-F1
#
_entry.id   AF-A0A0L0C682-F1
#
_cell.length_a   1.000
_cell.length_b   1.000
_cell.length_c   1.000
_cell.angle_alpha   90.00
_cell.angle_beta   90.00
_cell.angle_gamma   90.00
#
_symmetry.space_group_name_H-M   'P 1'
#
loop_
_entity.id
_entity.type
_entity.pdbx_description
1 polymer ?
#
loop_
_entity_poly.entity_id
_entity_poly.type
_entity_poly.pdbx_seq_one_letter_code
_entity_poly.pdbx_strand_id
1 'polypeptide(L)'
;MNRIFATGSTLLRSSFPKLLKTPHNKMVSLEQVVENNKHSQEIIESLKSELTAIRGELIKRKKLELIAENAQLQKQVELAKAQLIALEIKNGKKQIAVPGARNLCTDATKTNVAPVAEVAAAAGTSEAKQKPQKEKKPKKEKPAAADNKEAVAAELPIDVRRLDLRVGKIVEVGRHPDADSLYLEKIDCGEAQPRTVVSGLVKFVPLEEMQNRMVVVMCNLKPAKMRGITSEAMVMCASTPEKVEVLSPPAGAVPGDLVHCEGYPRTPDAQMNPKKKIFETCAPDLKTNDDLVACFKGAALHVPGKGNVVAQSLKNVQVK
;
A
#
# COMPACT_ATOMS: atom_id res chain seq x y z
N MET A 1 61.56 33.48 -78.45
CA MET A 1 60.97 34.20 -79.62
C MET A 1 59.47 33.98 -79.57
N ASN A 2 58.65 35.05 -79.45
CA ASN A 2 57.86 35.67 -80.55
C ASN A 2 56.92 34.68 -81.28
N ARG A 3 55.64 34.97 -81.55
CA ARG A 3 54.79 36.16 -81.27
C ARG A 3 53.29 35.77 -81.40
N ILE A 4 52.40 36.71 -81.06
CA ILE A 4 50.91 36.63 -81.06
C ILE A 4 50.30 36.70 -82.49
N PHE A 5 48.97 36.50 -82.61
CA PHE A 5 47.98 36.75 -83.70
C PHE A 5 47.39 35.48 -84.36
N ALA A 6 46.11 35.36 -84.76
CA ALA A 6 44.94 36.27 -84.82
C ALA A 6 43.61 35.45 -84.73
N THR A 7 42.60 35.78 -83.90
CA THR A 7 41.32 36.51 -84.17
C THR A 7 40.38 36.03 -85.31
N GLY A 8 39.10 35.74 -84.94
CA GLY A 8 37.91 35.64 -85.82
C GLY A 8 37.36 34.21 -86.03
N SER A 9 36.05 33.95 -86.21
CA SER A 9 34.83 34.78 -86.13
C SER A 9 33.55 33.90 -86.07
N THR A 10 32.37 34.55 -85.99
CA THR A 10 31.00 34.08 -86.31
C THR A 10 30.21 33.08 -85.42
N LEU A 11 29.14 33.61 -84.79
CA LEU A 11 27.71 33.16 -84.77
C LEU A 11 27.30 31.69 -84.44
N LEU A 12 26.14 31.38 -83.85
CA LEU A 12 25.11 32.10 -83.05
C LEU A 12 24.04 31.09 -82.55
N ARG A 13 23.54 31.21 -81.29
CA ARG A 13 22.40 30.45 -80.68
C ARG A 13 22.64 28.92 -80.51
N SER A 14 22.04 28.22 -79.52
CA SER A 14 20.84 28.50 -78.71
C SER A 14 20.91 27.94 -77.26
N SER A 15 19.88 28.22 -76.45
CA SER A 15 19.53 27.60 -75.14
C SER A 15 20.37 27.90 -73.89
N PHE A 16 20.08 29.05 -73.28
CA PHE A 16 19.68 29.11 -71.86
C PHE A 16 18.16 29.40 -71.84
N PRO A 17 17.37 29.02 -70.81
CA PRO A 17 17.74 29.07 -69.39
C PRO A 17 17.27 27.82 -68.58
N LYS A 18 17.18 27.70 -67.24
CA LYS A 18 17.05 28.61 -66.07
C LYS A 18 17.14 27.73 -64.80
N LEU A 19 17.44 28.29 -63.62
CA LEU A 19 17.12 27.74 -62.27
C LEU A 19 17.78 26.37 -61.88
N LEU A 20 18.10 26.03 -60.62
CA LEU A 20 17.98 26.72 -59.32
C LEU A 20 19.29 26.65 -58.53
N LYS A 21 19.57 27.67 -57.71
CA LYS A 21 20.16 27.45 -56.39
C LYS A 21 19.01 27.15 -55.42
N THR A 22 18.99 25.97 -54.81
CA THR A 22 18.26 25.74 -53.55
C THR A 22 19.00 24.68 -52.72
N PRO A 23 19.01 24.79 -51.39
CA PRO A 23 19.68 23.83 -50.52
C PRO A 23 18.83 22.57 -50.38
N HIS A 24 19.43 21.41 -50.07
CA HIS A 24 18.78 20.42 -49.20
C HIS A 24 19.78 19.43 -48.57
N ASN A 25 19.50 19.16 -47.30
CA ASN A 25 20.04 18.16 -46.37
C ASN A 25 21.01 17.08 -46.89
N LYS A 26 22.04 16.84 -46.08
CA LYS A 26 22.76 15.57 -46.02
C LYS A 26 21.78 14.44 -45.69
N MET A 27 21.38 13.63 -46.68
CA MET A 27 20.89 12.30 -46.38
C MET A 27 22.06 11.49 -45.83
N VAL A 28 22.02 11.19 -44.52
CA VAL A 28 22.89 10.21 -43.89
C VAL A 28 22.65 8.87 -44.60
N SER A 29 23.71 8.12 -44.93
CA SER A 29 23.54 6.83 -45.61
C SER A 29 22.75 5.88 -44.71
N LEU A 30 21.89 5.05 -45.33
CA LEU A 30 21.05 4.11 -44.59
C LEU A 30 21.90 3.17 -43.70
N GLU A 31 23.07 2.78 -44.19
CA GLU A 31 24.09 2.01 -43.48
C GLU A 31 24.55 2.70 -42.19
N GLN A 32 24.87 4.00 -42.25
CA GLN A 32 25.30 4.77 -41.07
C GLN A 32 24.15 4.96 -40.06
N VAL A 33 22.89 5.00 -40.51
CA VAL A 33 21.72 4.97 -39.60
C VAL A 33 21.60 3.61 -38.91
N VAL A 34 21.78 2.50 -39.64
CA VAL A 34 21.76 1.14 -39.09
C VAL A 34 22.89 0.92 -38.08
N GLU A 35 24.11 1.37 -38.40
CA GLU A 35 25.28 1.26 -37.51
C GLU A 35 25.11 2.09 -36.24
N ASN A 36 24.65 3.34 -36.34
CA ASN A 36 24.32 4.17 -35.18
C ASN A 36 23.23 3.55 -34.30
N ASN A 37 22.20 2.94 -34.90
CA ASN A 37 21.14 2.24 -34.16
C ASN A 37 21.68 1.00 -33.45
N LYS A 38 22.55 0.21 -34.09
CA LYS A 38 23.21 -0.95 -33.48
C LYS A 38 24.08 -0.54 -32.29
N HIS A 39 24.93 0.46 -32.48
CA HIS A 39 25.78 0.99 -31.41
C HIS A 39 24.96 1.55 -30.24
N SER A 40 23.84 2.22 -30.53
CA SER A 40 22.89 2.69 -29.51
C SER A 40 22.27 1.53 -28.72
N GLN A 41 21.93 0.41 -29.38
CA GLN A 41 21.42 -0.79 -28.73
C GLN A 41 22.47 -1.44 -27.82
N GLU A 42 23.72 -1.57 -28.28
CA GLU A 42 24.85 -2.10 -27.50
C GLU A 42 25.10 -1.26 -26.23
N ILE A 43 25.08 0.08 -26.33
CA ILE A 43 25.19 0.99 -25.17
C ILE A 43 24.01 0.80 -24.21
N ILE A 44 22.77 0.71 -24.72
CA ILE A 44 21.57 0.50 -23.90
C ILE A 44 21.64 -0.84 -23.16
N GLU A 45 22.16 -1.89 -23.78
CA GLU A 45 22.33 -3.21 -23.15
C GLU A 45 23.41 -3.20 -22.07
N SER A 46 24.56 -2.56 -22.34
CA SER A 46 25.62 -2.33 -21.35
C SER A 46 25.08 -1.57 -20.12
N LEU A 47 24.41 -0.44 -20.32
CA LEU A 47 23.81 0.36 -19.23
C LEU A 47 22.73 -0.42 -18.46
N LYS A 48 21.91 -1.24 -19.13
CA LYS A 48 20.96 -2.13 -18.46
C LYS A 48 21.69 -3.13 -17.55
N SER A 49 22.77 -3.74 -18.04
CA SER A 49 23.55 -4.70 -17.25
C SER A 49 24.13 -4.05 -15.98
N GLU A 50 24.72 -2.87 -16.10
CA GLU A 50 25.26 -2.10 -14.97
C GLU A 50 24.16 -1.73 -13.96
N LEU A 51 23.01 -1.22 -14.42
CA LEU A 51 21.87 -0.91 -13.56
C LEU A 51 21.35 -2.15 -12.82
N THR A 52 21.33 -3.33 -13.45
CA THR A 52 20.94 -4.58 -12.76
C THR A 52 21.97 -5.00 -11.71
N ALA A 53 23.27 -4.82 -11.97
CA ALA A 53 24.32 -5.09 -11.00
C ALA A 53 24.23 -4.16 -9.78
N ILE A 54 24.09 -2.85 -10.01
CA ILE A 54 23.90 -1.83 -8.95
C ILE A 54 22.66 -2.12 -8.12
N ARG A 55 21.52 -2.44 -8.77
CA ARG A 55 20.29 -2.84 -8.07
C ARG A 55 20.51 -4.09 -7.21
N GLY A 56 21.23 -5.09 -7.74
CA GLY A 56 21.59 -6.30 -7.01
C GLY A 56 22.45 -6.03 -5.78
N GLU A 57 23.42 -5.12 -5.86
CA GLU A 57 24.21 -4.69 -4.71
C GLU A 57 23.39 -3.94 -3.65
N LEU A 58 22.53 -3.01 -4.08
CA LEU A 58 21.66 -2.27 -3.15
C LEU A 58 20.73 -3.22 -2.38
N ILE A 59 20.16 -4.23 -3.05
CA ILE A 59 19.36 -5.28 -2.42
C ILE A 59 20.20 -6.09 -1.42
N LYS A 60 21.43 -6.48 -1.77
CA LYS A 60 22.34 -7.19 -0.84
C LYS A 60 22.66 -6.35 0.40
N ARG A 61 22.99 -5.06 0.24
CA ARG A 61 23.29 -4.14 1.36
C ARG A 61 22.07 -3.97 2.27
N LYS A 62 20.89 -3.66 1.70
CA LYS A 62 19.62 -3.52 2.44
C LYS A 62 19.25 -4.82 3.18
N LYS A 63 19.49 -5.99 2.59
CA LYS A 63 19.26 -7.29 3.25
C LYS A 63 20.15 -7.47 4.48
N LEU A 64 21.43 -7.11 4.41
CA LEU A 64 22.35 -7.20 5.56
C LEU A 64 21.97 -6.21 6.67
N GLU A 65 21.60 -4.98 6.30
CA GLU A 65 21.08 -3.95 7.22
C GLU A 65 19.83 -4.46 7.97
N LEU A 66 18.83 -4.96 7.24
CA LEU A 66 17.60 -5.52 7.84
C LEU A 66 17.87 -6.74 8.72
N ILE A 67 18.87 -7.58 8.41
CA ILE A 67 19.26 -8.70 9.28
C ILE A 67 19.86 -8.18 10.60
N ALA A 68 20.73 -7.17 10.54
CA ALA A 68 21.31 -6.55 11.73
C ALA A 68 20.25 -5.84 12.60
N GLU A 69 19.34 -5.09 11.99
CA GLU A 69 18.23 -4.43 12.67
C GLU A 69 17.29 -5.46 13.35
N ASN A 70 16.89 -6.52 12.64
CA ASN A 70 16.06 -7.59 13.23
C ASN A 70 16.76 -8.27 14.42
N ALA A 71 18.08 -8.50 14.35
CA ALA A 71 18.83 -9.05 15.48
C ALA A 71 18.91 -8.09 16.68
N GLN A 72 18.94 -6.77 16.45
CA GLN A 72 18.85 -5.77 17.53
C GLN A 72 17.44 -5.71 18.13
N LEU A 73 16.40 -5.70 17.29
CA LEU A 73 15.00 -5.71 17.74
C LEU A 73 14.66 -6.98 18.53
N GLN A 74 15.18 -8.14 18.14
CA GLN A 74 15.04 -9.38 18.92
C GLN A 74 15.63 -9.24 20.32
N LYS A 75 16.85 -8.71 20.47
CA LYS A 75 17.47 -8.45 21.77
C LYS A 75 16.67 -7.45 22.61
N GLN A 76 16.14 -6.37 22.01
CA GLN A 76 15.28 -5.41 22.71
C GLN A 76 13.98 -6.07 23.19
N VAL A 77 13.36 -6.93 22.38
CA VAL A 77 12.17 -7.70 22.75
C VAL A 77 12.45 -8.68 23.89
N GLU A 78 13.61 -9.34 23.90
CA GLU A 78 14.02 -10.22 25.01
C GLU A 78 14.25 -9.44 26.32
N LEU A 79 14.95 -8.30 26.25
CA LEU A 79 15.14 -7.42 27.41
C LEU A 79 13.81 -6.87 27.95
N ALA A 80 12.91 -6.40 27.07
CA ALA A 80 11.60 -5.90 27.46
C ALA A 80 10.73 -7.01 28.08
N LYS A 81 10.77 -8.24 27.54
CA LYS A 81 10.12 -9.42 28.15
C LYS A 81 10.68 -9.72 29.53
N ALA A 82 12.01 -9.73 29.69
CA ALA A 82 12.65 -9.98 30.98
C ALA A 82 12.28 -8.92 32.04
N GLN A 83 12.27 -7.64 31.66
CA GLN A 83 11.81 -6.55 32.53
C GLN A 83 10.33 -6.70 32.92
N LEU A 84 9.47 -7.05 31.97
CA LEU A 84 8.04 -7.28 32.22
C LEU A 84 7.84 -8.46 33.20
N ILE A 85 8.51 -9.59 32.98
CA ILE A 85 8.49 -10.75 33.89
C ILE A 85 8.94 -10.36 35.31
N ALA A 86 10.02 -9.60 35.44
CA ALA A 86 10.50 -9.13 36.75
C ALA A 86 9.47 -8.23 37.46
N LEU A 87 8.77 -7.35 36.73
CA LEU A 87 7.70 -6.52 37.27
C LEU A 87 6.44 -7.34 37.62
N GLU A 88 6.08 -8.36 36.84
CA GLU A 88 4.95 -9.24 37.13
C GLU A 88 5.19 -10.07 38.40
N ILE A 89 6.40 -10.64 38.56
CA ILE A 89 6.82 -11.34 39.79
C ILE A 89 6.80 -10.38 40.99
N LYS A 90 7.35 -9.16 40.84
CA LYS A 90 7.34 -8.13 41.91
C LYS A 90 5.92 -7.73 42.32
N ASN A 91 4.97 -7.76 41.39
CA ASN A 91 3.55 -7.49 41.63
C ASN A 91 2.74 -8.75 42.02
N GLY A 92 3.42 -9.85 42.40
CA GLY A 92 2.79 -11.05 42.95
C GLY A 92 2.13 -11.99 41.93
N LYS A 93 2.30 -11.76 40.62
CA LYS A 93 1.86 -12.72 39.61
C LYS A 93 2.85 -13.88 39.49
N LYS A 94 2.35 -15.11 39.47
CA LYS A 94 3.16 -16.31 39.24
C LYS A 94 3.33 -16.55 37.75
N GLN A 95 4.58 -16.60 37.27
CA GLN A 95 4.89 -17.03 35.90
C GLN A 95 4.56 -18.51 35.75
N ILE A 96 3.75 -18.88 34.75
CA ILE A 96 3.49 -20.28 34.39
C ILE A 96 4.25 -20.56 33.10
N ALA A 97 5.11 -21.58 33.10
CA ALA A 97 5.84 -21.99 31.91
C ALA A 97 4.88 -22.61 30.88
N VAL A 98 4.96 -22.15 29.63
CA VAL A 98 4.17 -22.73 28.53
C VAL A 98 4.78 -24.08 28.13
N PRO A 99 4.03 -25.21 28.19
CA PRO A 99 4.57 -26.50 27.78
C PRO A 99 4.89 -26.51 26.29
N GLY A 100 6.14 -26.83 25.93
CA GLY A 100 6.55 -27.05 24.53
C GLY A 100 7.90 -26.46 24.11
N ALA A 101 8.44 -25.48 24.83
CA ALA A 101 9.78 -24.94 24.58
C ALA A 101 10.84 -25.69 25.41
N ARG A 102 11.79 -26.35 24.75
CA ARG A 102 12.90 -27.04 25.43
C ARG A 102 13.92 -26.04 26.00
N ASN A 103 14.29 -26.26 27.26
CA ASN A 103 15.48 -25.79 27.95
C ASN A 103 15.75 -24.27 27.99
N LEU A 104 15.36 -23.64 29.11
CA LEU A 104 16.20 -22.65 29.79
C LEU A 104 16.32 -23.06 31.26
N CYS A 105 17.55 -23.20 31.74
CA CYS A 105 17.83 -23.69 33.08
C CYS A 105 17.82 -22.55 34.10
N THR A 106 17.19 -22.78 35.25
CA THR A 106 17.59 -22.16 36.52
C THR A 106 17.69 -23.26 37.56
N ASP A 107 18.89 -23.82 37.72
CA ASP A 107 19.20 -24.78 38.78
C ASP A 107 19.03 -24.12 40.14
N ALA A 108 17.94 -24.46 40.84
CA ALA A 108 17.81 -24.21 42.26
C ALA A 108 18.49 -25.35 43.03
N THR A 109 19.78 -25.16 43.32
CA THR A 109 20.58 -26.10 44.12
C THR A 109 19.92 -26.37 45.47
N LYS A 110 19.72 -27.65 45.79
CA LYS A 110 19.35 -28.10 47.14
C LYS A 110 20.53 -27.91 48.09
N THR A 111 20.31 -27.28 49.23
CA THR A 111 21.07 -27.55 50.46
C THR A 111 20.13 -27.56 51.66
N ASN A 112 20.49 -28.36 52.65
CA ASN A 112 19.57 -28.97 53.63
C ASN A 112 19.97 -28.57 55.05
N VAL A 113 19.04 -28.05 55.87
CA VAL A 113 19.14 -28.04 57.34
C VAL A 113 17.73 -28.24 57.96
N ALA A 114 17.68 -28.96 59.08
CA ALA A 114 16.51 -29.57 59.71
C ALA A 114 15.73 -28.62 60.69
N PRO A 115 14.58 -29.04 61.26
CA PRO A 115 13.55 -28.14 61.80
C PRO A 115 13.40 -28.10 63.35
N VAL A 116 12.53 -27.18 63.82
CA VAL A 116 11.85 -27.18 65.15
C VAL A 116 10.48 -26.48 64.97
N ALA A 117 9.35 -27.18 65.14
CA ALA A 117 8.57 -27.35 66.38
C ALA A 117 7.83 -26.06 66.82
N GLU A 118 6.54 -25.92 66.43
CA GLU A 118 5.30 -25.94 67.26
C GLU A 118 4.72 -24.50 67.36
N VAL A 119 3.41 -24.21 67.50
CA VAL A 119 2.27 -24.91 68.15
C VAL A 119 0.91 -24.60 67.46
N ALA A 120 -0.15 -25.33 67.88
CA ALA A 120 -1.62 -25.18 67.75
C ALA A 120 -2.22 -23.73 67.68
N ALA A 121 -3.52 -23.41 67.43
CA ALA A 121 -4.83 -24.06 67.17
C ALA A 121 -5.85 -22.94 66.76
N ALA A 122 -7.15 -23.11 66.43
CA ALA A 122 -7.97 -24.14 65.76
C ALA A 122 -9.44 -23.62 65.60
N ALA A 123 -10.25 -24.18 64.67
CA ALA A 123 -11.67 -23.84 64.37
C ALA A 123 -11.97 -22.39 63.90
N GLY A 124 -13.11 -22.04 63.28
CA GLY A 124 -14.32 -22.78 62.88
C GLY A 124 -15.23 -21.93 61.96
N THR A 125 -16.28 -22.53 61.39
CA THR A 125 -17.20 -21.97 60.36
C THR A 125 -18.15 -20.85 60.84
N SER A 126 -18.60 -19.95 59.93
CA SER A 126 -20.02 -19.83 59.50
C SER A 126 -20.41 -18.57 58.68
N GLU A 127 -21.11 -18.84 57.57
CA GLU A 127 -22.16 -18.14 56.78
C GLU A 127 -22.54 -16.63 56.86
N ALA A 128 -22.74 -16.08 55.64
CA ALA A 128 -23.91 -15.33 55.10
C ALA A 128 -24.28 -13.86 55.46
N LYS A 129 -24.22 -13.01 54.40
CA LYS A 129 -25.23 -12.02 53.92
C LYS A 129 -26.02 -11.12 54.92
N GLN A 130 -25.83 -9.78 54.84
CA GLN A 130 -26.77 -8.84 54.17
C GLN A 130 -26.34 -7.35 54.22
N LYS A 131 -26.92 -6.55 53.31
CA LYS A 131 -26.97 -5.08 53.14
C LYS A 131 -28.50 -4.74 53.05
N PRO A 132 -29.02 -3.48 53.08
CA PRO A 132 -28.36 -2.16 52.97
C PRO A 132 -28.99 -1.00 53.82
N GLN A 133 -28.62 0.25 53.46
CA GLN A 133 -29.24 1.57 53.73
C GLN A 133 -28.52 2.48 54.76
N LYS A 134 -28.61 3.82 54.69
CA LYS A 134 -28.34 4.82 53.60
C LYS A 134 -28.74 6.21 54.14
N GLU A 135 -27.79 7.11 54.39
CA GLU A 135 -28.10 8.55 54.50
C GLU A 135 -26.93 9.47 54.11
N LYS A 136 -27.19 10.79 53.99
CA LYS A 136 -26.52 11.68 53.01
C LYS A 136 -25.49 12.68 53.59
N LYS A 137 -24.50 12.97 52.74
CA LYS A 137 -23.64 14.17 52.60
C LYS A 137 -24.13 15.49 53.27
N PRO A 138 -23.18 16.36 53.65
CA PRO A 138 -22.84 17.49 52.77
C PRO A 138 -21.39 17.45 52.19
N LYS A 139 -20.93 18.56 51.59
CA LYS A 139 -20.01 18.60 50.43
C LYS A 139 -19.02 19.77 50.51
N LYS A 140 -17.71 19.53 50.29
CA LYS A 140 -16.70 20.42 49.65
C LYS A 140 -15.34 19.67 49.54
N GLU A 141 -14.85 19.33 48.34
CA GLU A 141 -14.00 20.12 47.43
C GLU A 141 -12.49 19.80 47.59
N LYS A 142 -11.91 19.14 46.57
CA LYS A 142 -10.47 18.93 46.34
C LYS A 142 -10.23 19.09 44.82
N PRO A 143 -9.12 19.70 44.36
CA PRO A 143 -9.10 20.42 43.07
C PRO A 143 -8.94 19.54 41.82
N ALA A 144 -9.08 20.21 40.69
CA ALA A 144 -9.34 19.67 39.35
C ALA A 144 -8.27 18.70 38.82
N ALA A 145 -8.75 17.66 38.13
CA ALA A 145 -8.00 16.98 37.10
C ALA A 145 -7.91 17.88 35.85
N ALA A 146 -6.81 17.79 35.10
CA ALA A 146 -6.71 18.42 33.80
C ALA A 146 -7.57 17.62 32.80
N ASP A 147 -8.66 18.23 32.34
CA ASP A 147 -9.47 17.74 31.21
C ASP A 147 -8.58 17.64 29.96
N ASN A 148 -8.12 16.44 29.63
CA ASN A 148 -7.86 16.12 28.23
C ASN A 148 -9.23 15.92 27.58
N LYS A 149 -9.84 17.04 27.16
CA LYS A 149 -11.16 17.03 26.52
C LYS A 149 -11.13 16.04 25.37
N GLU A 150 -11.89 14.96 25.51
CA GLU A 150 -12.40 14.24 24.36
C GLU A 150 -13.11 15.27 23.49
N ALA A 151 -12.47 15.66 22.40
CA ALA A 151 -13.15 16.34 21.33
C ALA A 151 -14.24 15.38 20.88
N VAL A 152 -15.49 15.70 21.25
CA VAL A 152 -16.68 15.07 20.69
C VAL A 152 -16.63 15.38 19.20
N ALA A 153 -15.98 14.48 18.46
CA ALA A 153 -16.04 14.47 17.02
C ALA A 153 -17.51 14.31 16.70
N ALA A 154 -18.11 15.39 16.18
CA ALA A 154 -19.48 15.36 15.68
C ALA A 154 -19.63 14.10 14.82
N GLU A 155 -20.75 13.40 14.95
CA GLU A 155 -21.03 12.22 14.11
C GLU A 155 -21.12 12.67 12.65
N LEU A 156 -19.95 12.69 11.99
CA LEU A 156 -19.84 12.91 10.56
C LEU A 156 -20.66 11.80 9.89
N PRO A 157 -21.53 12.16 8.93
CA PRO A 157 -22.40 11.19 8.28
C PRO A 157 -21.55 10.07 7.66
N ILE A 158 -22.10 8.86 7.69
CA ILE A 158 -21.44 7.66 7.17
C ILE A 158 -21.55 7.70 5.64
N ASP A 159 -20.64 8.46 5.03
CA ASP A 159 -20.52 8.69 3.59
C ASP A 159 -19.10 8.40 3.09
N VAL A 160 -18.92 8.41 1.77
CA VAL A 160 -17.64 8.25 1.05
C VAL A 160 -16.50 9.12 1.58
N ARG A 161 -16.80 10.26 2.22
CA ARG A 161 -15.83 11.16 2.90
C ARG A 161 -14.87 10.42 3.83
N ARG A 162 -15.36 9.35 4.47
CA ARG A 162 -14.61 8.57 5.49
C ARG A 162 -13.77 7.44 4.90
N LEU A 163 -13.90 7.16 3.60
CA LEU A 163 -13.12 6.13 2.91
C LEU A 163 -11.80 6.74 2.40
N ASP A 164 -10.68 6.05 2.63
CA ASP A 164 -9.39 6.44 2.06
C ASP A 164 -9.20 5.77 0.70
N LEU A 165 -9.80 6.37 -0.34
CA LEU A 165 -9.62 5.94 -1.72
C LEU A 165 -8.41 6.64 -2.35
N ARG A 166 -7.48 5.84 -2.88
CA ARG A 166 -6.28 6.32 -3.58
C ARG A 166 -6.07 5.57 -4.88
N VAL A 167 -5.30 6.18 -5.78
CA VAL A 167 -4.74 5.50 -6.94
C VAL A 167 -3.56 4.65 -6.51
N GLY A 168 -3.54 3.40 -6.95
CA GLY A 168 -2.41 2.49 -6.78
C GLY A 168 -1.90 1.95 -8.11
N LYS A 169 -0.67 1.43 -8.11
CA LYS A 169 -0.10 0.67 -9.22
C LYS A 169 0.31 -0.71 -8.75
N ILE A 170 -0.17 -1.76 -9.43
CA ILE A 170 0.26 -3.14 -9.17
C ILE A 170 1.69 -3.29 -9.69
N VAL A 171 2.67 -3.33 -8.79
CA VAL A 171 4.09 -3.48 -9.15
C VAL A 171 4.50 -4.94 -9.36
N GLU A 172 3.87 -5.87 -8.63
CA GLU A 172 4.06 -7.32 -8.77
C GLU A 172 2.71 -8.01 -8.54
N VAL A 173 2.38 -9.03 -9.34
CA VAL A 173 1.23 -9.91 -9.14
C VAL A 173 1.62 -11.38 -9.32
N GLY A 174 1.17 -12.23 -8.39
CA GLY A 174 1.32 -13.68 -8.44
C GLY A 174 0.05 -14.38 -7.99
N ARG A 175 -0.09 -15.68 -8.27
CA ARG A 175 -1.19 -16.48 -7.69
C ARG A 175 -0.93 -16.73 -6.20
N HIS A 176 -1.98 -16.74 -5.39
CA HIS A 176 -1.87 -17.07 -3.97
C HIS A 176 -1.48 -18.56 -3.80
N PRO A 177 -0.46 -18.89 -2.98
CA PRO A 177 0.05 -20.27 -2.88
C PRO A 177 -1.03 -21.26 -2.42
N ASP A 178 -1.84 -20.87 -1.43
CA ASP A 178 -2.88 -21.74 -0.84
C ASP A 178 -4.31 -21.47 -1.39
N ALA A 179 -4.47 -20.78 -2.53
CA ALA A 179 -5.80 -20.45 -3.06
C ALA A 179 -5.84 -20.09 -4.57
N ASP A 180 -6.35 -21.00 -5.39
CA ASP A 180 -6.45 -20.84 -6.86
C ASP A 180 -7.32 -19.65 -7.33
N SER A 181 -8.24 -19.18 -6.49
CA SER A 181 -9.13 -18.07 -6.82
C SER A 181 -8.60 -16.69 -6.42
N LEU A 182 -7.41 -16.62 -5.79
CA LEU A 182 -6.86 -15.38 -5.25
C LEU A 182 -5.54 -14.99 -5.93
N TYR A 183 -5.39 -13.72 -6.24
CA TYR A 183 -4.09 -13.12 -6.53
C TYR A 183 -3.46 -12.57 -5.25
N LEU A 184 -2.13 -12.56 -5.24
CA LEU A 184 -1.29 -11.86 -4.29
C LEU A 184 -0.59 -10.73 -5.05
N GLU A 185 -0.91 -9.50 -4.66
CA GLU A 185 -0.49 -8.27 -5.32
C GLU A 185 0.39 -7.45 -4.39
N LYS A 186 1.41 -6.81 -4.97
CA LYS A 186 2.11 -5.68 -4.36
C LYS A 186 1.64 -4.42 -5.07
N ILE A 187 1.01 -3.51 -4.33
CA ILE A 187 0.44 -2.28 -4.86
C ILE A 187 1.16 -1.09 -4.25
N ASP A 188 1.83 -0.30 -5.11
CA ASP A 188 2.35 1.01 -4.75
C ASP A 188 1.18 1.99 -4.63
N CYS A 189 0.98 2.56 -3.44
CA CYS A 189 -0.07 3.53 -3.12
C CYS A 189 0.50 4.93 -2.84
N GLY A 190 1.70 5.24 -3.34
CA GLY A 190 2.44 6.47 -3.01
C GLY A 190 2.95 6.51 -1.57
N GLU A 191 3.16 5.33 -0.98
CA GLU A 191 3.67 5.16 0.39
C GLU A 191 5.12 4.63 0.35
N ALA A 192 5.83 4.68 1.48
CA ALA A 192 7.24 4.29 1.55
C ALA A 192 7.52 2.81 1.19
N GLN A 193 6.48 1.95 1.24
CA GLN A 193 6.55 0.55 0.81
C GLN A 193 5.23 0.16 0.10
N PRO A 194 5.29 -0.68 -0.96
CA PRO A 194 4.09 -1.24 -1.58
C PRO A 194 3.31 -2.12 -0.60
N ARG A 195 1.99 -1.93 -0.55
CA ARG A 195 1.07 -2.72 0.27
C ARG A 195 0.88 -4.12 -0.30
N THR A 196 0.65 -5.08 0.58
CA THR A 196 0.26 -6.44 0.24
C THR A 196 -1.25 -6.49 0.09
N VAL A 197 -1.75 -6.92 -1.07
CA VAL A 197 -3.19 -7.01 -1.34
C VAL A 197 -3.52 -8.41 -1.83
N VAL A 198 -4.65 -8.96 -1.37
CA VAL A 198 -5.15 -10.27 -1.79
C VAL A 198 -6.51 -10.07 -2.46
N SER A 199 -6.57 -10.28 -3.77
CA SER A 199 -7.76 -10.00 -4.59
C SER A 199 -8.42 -11.28 -5.11
N GLY A 200 -9.74 -11.27 -5.29
CA GLY A 200 -10.52 -12.40 -5.81
C GLY A 200 -10.60 -12.46 -7.34
N LEU A 201 -9.61 -11.92 -8.06
CA LEU A 201 -9.74 -11.56 -9.47
C LEU A 201 -9.31 -12.64 -10.49
N VAL A 202 -8.76 -13.78 -10.04
CA VAL A 202 -8.17 -14.82 -10.93
C VAL A 202 -9.15 -15.38 -11.98
N LYS A 203 -10.45 -15.36 -11.69
CA LYS A 203 -11.50 -15.84 -12.61
C LYS A 203 -11.99 -14.78 -13.59
N PHE A 204 -11.61 -13.52 -13.41
CA PHE A 204 -12.21 -12.36 -14.08
C PHE A 204 -11.20 -11.55 -14.89
N VAL A 205 -9.95 -11.44 -14.43
CA VAL A 205 -8.88 -10.68 -15.07
C VAL A 205 -7.62 -11.56 -15.17
N PRO A 206 -7.01 -11.73 -16.35
CA PRO A 206 -5.78 -12.51 -16.49
C PRO A 206 -4.59 -11.81 -15.81
N LEU A 207 -3.58 -12.60 -15.41
CA LEU A 207 -2.41 -12.10 -14.68
C LEU A 207 -1.64 -11.02 -15.49
N GLU A 208 -1.58 -11.19 -16.81
CA GLU A 208 -0.93 -10.27 -17.75
C GLU A 208 -1.56 -8.87 -17.74
N GLU A 209 -2.90 -8.78 -17.60
CA GLU A 209 -3.61 -7.51 -17.48
C GLU A 209 -3.50 -6.86 -16.10
N MET A 210 -3.14 -7.64 -15.06
CA MET A 210 -2.98 -7.15 -13.70
C MET A 210 -1.58 -6.54 -13.47
N GLN A 211 -0.55 -7.08 -14.12
CA GLN A 211 0.83 -6.62 -13.96
C GLN A 211 1.01 -5.17 -14.49
N ASN A 212 1.60 -4.29 -13.68
CA ASN A 212 1.74 -2.84 -13.95
C ASN A 212 0.42 -2.06 -14.07
N ARG A 213 -0.75 -2.66 -13.79
CA ARG A 213 -2.06 -2.00 -13.91
C ARG A 213 -2.20 -0.86 -12.89
N MET A 214 -2.75 0.26 -13.35
CA MET A 214 -3.22 1.34 -12.48
C MET A 214 -4.63 1.01 -11.98
N VAL A 215 -4.86 1.15 -10.68
CA VAL A 215 -6.09 0.73 -9.99
C VAL A 215 -6.53 1.78 -8.97
N VAL A 216 -7.78 1.71 -8.51
CA VAL A 216 -8.22 2.43 -7.30
C VAL A 216 -8.27 1.46 -6.12
N VAL A 217 -7.73 1.87 -4.98
CA VAL A 217 -7.60 1.05 -3.77
C VAL A 217 -8.12 1.79 -2.54
N MET A 218 -8.84 1.06 -1.69
CA MET A 218 -9.26 1.52 -0.37
C MET A 218 -8.21 1.15 0.69
N CYS A 219 -7.60 2.17 1.28
CA CYS A 219 -6.38 2.06 2.09
C CYS A 219 -6.59 2.13 3.62
N ASN A 220 -7.80 2.46 4.10
CA ASN A 220 -8.07 2.58 5.54
C ASN A 220 -8.94 1.46 6.13
N LEU A 221 -9.18 0.37 5.39
CA LEU A 221 -9.75 -0.84 5.97
C LEU A 221 -8.84 -1.42 7.06
N LYS A 222 -9.44 -2.13 8.03
CA LYS A 222 -8.66 -2.96 8.96
C LYS A 222 -8.01 -4.11 8.16
N PRO A 223 -6.67 -4.31 8.21
CA PRO A 223 -6.02 -5.40 7.50
C PRO A 223 -6.62 -6.76 7.89
N ALA A 224 -6.90 -7.58 6.88
CA ALA A 224 -7.62 -8.84 7.03
C ALA A 224 -6.74 -10.01 6.55
N LYS A 225 -6.74 -11.12 7.29
CA LYS A 225 -6.02 -12.32 6.88
C LYS A 225 -6.87 -13.17 5.94
N MET A 226 -6.38 -13.37 4.73
CA MET A 226 -6.96 -14.24 3.71
C MET A 226 -5.97 -15.38 3.50
N ARG A 227 -6.38 -16.62 3.83
CA ARG A 227 -5.58 -17.85 3.62
C ARG A 227 -4.13 -17.77 4.15
N GLY A 228 -3.93 -17.07 5.26
CA GLY A 228 -2.62 -16.91 5.93
C GLY A 228 -1.93 -15.57 5.65
N ILE A 229 -2.18 -14.96 4.50
CA ILE A 229 -1.58 -13.67 4.10
C ILE A 229 -2.47 -12.50 4.55
N THR A 230 -1.87 -11.42 5.02
CA THR A 230 -2.59 -10.19 5.40
C THR A 230 -2.78 -9.30 4.17
N SER A 231 -4.02 -8.97 3.82
CA SER A 231 -4.36 -7.91 2.87
C SER A 231 -4.49 -6.57 3.60
N GLU A 232 -3.76 -5.56 3.12
CA GLU A 232 -3.59 -4.24 3.73
C GLU A 232 -4.36 -3.13 3.00
N ALA A 233 -5.00 -3.48 1.88
CA ALA A 233 -5.94 -2.66 1.13
C ALA A 233 -6.94 -3.57 0.38
N MET A 234 -7.86 -2.95 -0.37
CA MET A 234 -8.84 -3.62 -1.24
C MET A 234 -8.88 -2.89 -2.58
N VAL A 235 -8.83 -3.62 -3.70
CA VAL A 235 -8.96 -3.08 -5.06
C VAL A 235 -10.44 -2.86 -5.37
N MET A 236 -10.80 -1.64 -5.75
CA MET A 236 -12.18 -1.26 -6.07
C MET A 236 -12.58 -1.73 -7.47
N CYS A 237 -13.68 -2.45 -7.57
CA CYS A 237 -14.15 -3.08 -8.80
C CYS A 237 -15.63 -2.80 -9.06
N ALA A 238 -15.99 -2.51 -10.31
CA ALA A 238 -17.36 -2.58 -10.80
C ALA A 238 -17.74 -4.06 -11.00
N SER A 239 -18.96 -4.46 -10.62
CA SER A 239 -19.31 -5.89 -10.62
C SER A 239 -20.81 -6.21 -10.70
N THR A 240 -21.09 -7.33 -11.37
CA THR A 240 -22.38 -8.04 -11.40
C THR A 240 -22.19 -9.45 -10.79
N PRO A 241 -23.23 -10.30 -10.71
CA PRO A 241 -23.04 -11.70 -10.35
C PRO A 241 -22.17 -12.50 -11.35
N GLU A 242 -22.09 -12.06 -12.60
CA GLU A 242 -21.43 -12.75 -13.72
C GLU A 242 -20.04 -12.18 -14.07
N LYS A 243 -19.83 -10.86 -13.93
CA LYS A 243 -18.62 -10.16 -14.37
C LYS A 243 -18.06 -9.22 -13.29
N VAL A 244 -16.74 -9.11 -13.21
CA VAL A 244 -16.03 -8.13 -12.37
C VAL A 244 -15.02 -7.38 -13.23
N GLU A 245 -14.97 -6.05 -13.10
CA GLU A 245 -14.03 -5.17 -13.78
C GLU A 245 -13.32 -4.26 -12.77
N VAL A 246 -11.99 -4.23 -12.80
CA VAL A 246 -11.21 -3.34 -11.93
C VAL A 246 -11.36 -1.90 -12.41
N LEU A 247 -11.69 -0.98 -11.49
CA LEU A 247 -11.83 0.44 -11.81
C LEU A 247 -10.50 1.03 -12.28
N SER A 248 -10.57 1.77 -13.39
CA SER A 248 -9.44 2.42 -14.03
C SER A 248 -9.40 3.89 -13.61
N PRO A 249 -8.31 4.37 -12.99
CA PRO A 249 -8.11 5.79 -12.74
C PRO A 249 -7.84 6.54 -14.06
N PRO A 250 -8.00 7.88 -14.09
CA PRO A 250 -7.82 8.67 -15.31
C PRO A 250 -6.38 8.63 -15.83
N ALA A 251 -6.20 8.91 -17.12
CA ALA A 251 -4.88 9.03 -17.75
C ALA A 251 -4.02 10.09 -17.04
N GLY A 252 -2.75 9.76 -16.78
CA GLY A 252 -1.83 10.63 -16.03
C GLY A 252 -1.95 10.56 -14.49
N ALA A 253 -2.86 9.72 -13.96
CA ALA A 253 -2.86 9.39 -12.55
C ALA A 253 -1.55 8.68 -12.13
N VAL A 254 -1.09 8.95 -10.91
CA VAL A 254 0.14 8.38 -10.33
C VAL A 254 -0.18 7.68 -9.00
N PRO A 255 0.65 6.72 -8.55
CA PRO A 255 0.52 6.11 -7.23
C PRO A 255 0.42 7.16 -6.12
N GLY A 256 -0.60 7.03 -5.27
CA GLY A 256 -0.87 7.94 -4.16
C GLY A 256 -1.78 9.13 -4.47
N ASP A 257 -2.16 9.35 -5.73
CA ASP A 257 -3.21 10.34 -6.05
C ASP A 257 -4.49 10.05 -5.25
N LEU A 258 -5.07 11.09 -4.66
CA LEU A 258 -6.25 10.96 -3.81
C LEU A 258 -7.52 11.02 -4.66
N VAL A 259 -8.35 9.97 -4.59
CA VAL A 259 -9.66 9.96 -5.25
C VAL A 259 -10.63 10.77 -4.41
N HIS A 260 -11.26 11.75 -5.04
CA HIS A 260 -12.25 12.65 -4.47
C HIS A 260 -13.64 12.35 -5.02
N CYS A 261 -14.67 12.75 -4.29
CA CYS A 261 -16.06 12.68 -4.74
C CYS A 261 -16.68 14.07 -4.66
N GLU A 262 -17.37 14.49 -5.72
CA GLU A 262 -17.96 15.83 -5.80
C GLU A 262 -19.02 16.06 -4.70
N GLY A 263 -18.98 17.21 -4.02
CA GLY A 263 -19.85 17.48 -2.86
C GLY A 263 -19.48 16.74 -1.56
N TYR A 264 -18.46 15.87 -1.58
CA TYR A 264 -18.01 15.10 -0.41
C TYR A 264 -16.53 15.39 -0.04
N PRO A 265 -16.25 16.49 0.68
CA PRO A 265 -14.90 16.78 1.19
C PRO A 265 -14.30 15.60 1.97
N ARG A 266 -13.07 15.23 1.59
CA ARG A 266 -12.37 14.02 2.05
C ARG A 266 -11.88 14.16 3.50
N THR A 267 -12.43 13.34 4.39
CA THR A 267 -12.08 13.25 5.83
C THR A 267 -11.99 11.78 6.27
N PRO A 268 -10.99 11.01 5.77
CA PRO A 268 -10.92 9.58 6.00
C PRO A 268 -10.63 9.25 7.47
N ASP A 269 -11.22 8.15 7.95
CA ASP A 269 -10.77 7.54 9.21
C ASP A 269 -9.33 7.04 9.04
N ALA A 270 -8.44 7.24 10.01
CA ALA A 270 -7.07 6.69 9.96
C ALA A 270 -7.05 5.15 9.85
N GLN A 271 -8.00 4.50 10.51
CA GLN A 271 -8.34 3.09 10.31
C GLN A 271 -9.83 2.89 10.62
N MET A 272 -10.56 2.31 9.67
CA MET A 272 -11.98 2.01 9.82
C MET A 272 -12.22 0.96 10.90
N ASN A 273 -13.23 1.20 11.74
CA ASN A 273 -13.69 0.24 12.74
C ASN A 273 -14.74 -0.70 12.14
N PRO A 274 -14.49 -2.02 12.01
CA PRO A 274 -15.45 -2.96 11.42
C PRO A 274 -16.80 -3.01 12.15
N LYS A 275 -16.85 -2.67 13.44
CA LYS A 275 -18.11 -2.60 14.21
C LYS A 275 -19.04 -1.49 13.73
N LYS A 276 -18.50 -0.44 13.10
CA LYS A 276 -19.29 0.69 12.56
C LYS A 276 -19.82 0.44 11.14
N LYS A 277 -19.40 -0.64 10.47
CA LYS A 277 -19.86 -1.06 9.13
C LYS A 277 -19.89 0.06 8.07
N ILE A 278 -18.92 0.98 8.14
CA ILE A 278 -18.92 2.23 7.35
C ILE A 278 -18.93 1.95 5.85
N PHE A 279 -18.11 0.99 5.39
CA PHE A 279 -18.07 0.64 3.98
C PHE A 279 -19.37 -0.06 3.56
N GLU A 280 -19.92 -0.94 4.38
CA GLU A 280 -21.15 -1.65 4.10
C GLU A 280 -22.39 -0.73 4.08
N THR A 281 -22.34 0.41 4.77
CA THR A 281 -23.33 1.50 4.64
C THR A 281 -23.13 2.33 3.37
N CYS A 282 -21.89 2.62 2.98
CA CYS A 282 -21.60 3.39 1.77
C CYS A 282 -21.71 2.57 0.47
N ALA A 283 -21.45 1.27 0.52
CA ALA A 283 -21.32 0.40 -0.64
C ALA A 283 -22.58 0.36 -1.53
N PRO A 284 -23.82 0.29 -1.01
CA PRO A 284 -25.04 0.32 -1.84
C PRO A 284 -25.16 1.58 -2.72
N ASP A 285 -24.58 2.69 -2.29
CA ASP A 285 -24.60 3.98 -2.99
C ASP A 285 -23.40 4.17 -3.94
N LEU A 286 -22.39 3.29 -3.89
CA LEU A 286 -21.24 3.26 -4.80
C LEU A 286 -21.60 2.46 -6.06
N LYS A 287 -21.84 3.14 -7.18
CA LYS A 287 -22.25 2.53 -8.46
C LYS A 287 -21.59 3.22 -9.65
N THR A 288 -21.42 2.50 -10.76
CA THR A 288 -21.10 3.16 -12.04
C THR A 288 -22.34 3.85 -12.62
N ASN A 289 -22.17 4.87 -13.46
CA ASN A 289 -23.25 5.53 -14.20
C ASN A 289 -23.30 5.05 -15.67
N ASP A 290 -24.14 5.68 -16.50
CA ASP A 290 -24.24 5.41 -17.94
C ASP A 290 -22.97 5.74 -18.73
N ASP A 291 -22.11 6.65 -18.22
CA ASP A 291 -20.82 7.02 -18.82
C ASP A 291 -19.65 6.15 -18.30
N LEU A 292 -19.96 5.04 -17.61
CA LEU A 292 -19.00 4.14 -16.93
C LEU A 292 -18.26 4.77 -15.75
N VAL A 293 -18.53 6.04 -15.40
CA VAL A 293 -17.91 6.74 -14.27
C VAL A 293 -18.38 6.12 -12.96
N ALA A 294 -17.45 5.81 -12.06
CA ALA A 294 -17.77 5.37 -10.72
C ALA A 294 -18.27 6.57 -9.88
N CYS A 295 -19.43 6.44 -9.26
CA CYS A 295 -20.10 7.51 -8.52
C CYS A 295 -20.53 7.06 -7.12
N PHE A 296 -20.66 8.01 -6.20
CA PHE A 296 -21.34 7.84 -4.90
C PHE A 296 -22.60 8.71 -4.86
N LYS A 297 -23.78 8.11 -4.70
CA LYS A 297 -25.07 8.84 -4.73
C LYS A 297 -25.23 9.74 -5.97
N GLY A 298 -24.68 9.30 -7.11
CA GLY A 298 -24.65 10.05 -8.38
C GLY A 298 -23.46 11.01 -8.56
N ALA A 299 -22.74 11.39 -7.50
CA ALA A 299 -21.58 12.27 -7.59
C ALA A 299 -20.31 11.52 -8.05
N ALA A 300 -19.59 12.07 -9.03
CA ALA A 300 -18.47 11.39 -9.68
C ALA A 300 -17.22 11.25 -8.79
N LEU A 301 -16.63 10.04 -8.79
CA LEU A 301 -15.30 9.79 -8.28
C LEU A 301 -14.26 10.24 -9.31
N HIS A 302 -13.38 11.14 -8.90
CA HIS A 302 -12.38 11.76 -9.78
C HIS A 302 -11.06 11.96 -9.06
N VAL A 303 -9.97 12.05 -9.83
CA VAL A 303 -8.67 12.51 -9.36
C VAL A 303 -8.56 14.00 -9.72
N PRO A 304 -8.39 14.91 -8.73
CA PRO A 304 -8.32 16.35 -8.99
C PRO A 304 -7.30 16.72 -10.06
N GLY A 305 -7.74 17.49 -11.06
CA GLY A 305 -6.90 17.94 -12.17
C GLY A 305 -6.55 16.87 -13.22
N LYS A 306 -7.05 15.63 -13.10
CA LYS A 306 -6.73 14.53 -14.03
C LYS A 306 -7.94 13.87 -14.68
N GLY A 307 -9.07 13.79 -13.99
CA GLY A 307 -10.34 13.30 -14.55
C GLY A 307 -11.03 12.22 -13.72
N ASN A 308 -11.98 11.53 -14.32
CA ASN A 308 -12.88 10.60 -13.63
C ASN A 308 -12.31 9.18 -13.53
N VAL A 309 -12.72 8.45 -12.49
CA VAL A 309 -12.50 7.01 -12.34
C VAL A 309 -13.59 6.25 -13.09
N VAL A 310 -13.23 5.29 -13.94
CA VAL A 310 -14.17 4.60 -14.86
C VAL A 310 -14.07 3.07 -14.79
N ALA A 311 -15.18 2.39 -15.05
CA ALA A 311 -15.21 0.98 -15.42
C ALA A 311 -14.91 0.78 -16.92
N GLN A 312 -14.73 -0.46 -17.37
CA GLN A 312 -14.41 -0.74 -18.78
C GLN A 312 -15.66 -0.87 -19.65
N SER A 313 -16.69 -1.57 -19.16
CA SER A 313 -17.97 -1.77 -19.87
C SER A 313 -19.19 -1.89 -18.96
N LEU A 314 -19.02 -2.10 -17.65
CA LEU A 314 -20.14 -2.26 -16.72
C LEU A 314 -20.76 -0.90 -16.29
N LYS A 315 -21.95 -0.61 -16.83
CA LYS A 315 -22.79 0.57 -16.52
C LYS A 315 -23.84 0.26 -15.44
N ASN A 316 -24.13 1.22 -14.57
CA ASN A 316 -25.18 1.12 -13.54
C ASN A 316 -25.02 -0.09 -12.58
N VAL A 317 -23.79 -0.59 -12.39
CA VAL A 317 -23.49 -1.74 -11.53
C VAL A 317 -22.90 -1.31 -10.18
N GLN A 318 -22.86 -2.23 -9.22
CA GLN A 318 -22.28 -1.98 -7.90
C GLN A 318 -20.75 -1.89 -7.98
N VAL A 319 -20.18 -0.88 -7.32
CA VAL A 319 -18.75 -0.79 -7.03
C VAL A 319 -18.50 -1.34 -5.62
N LYS A 320 -17.59 -2.29 -5.50
CA LYS A 320 -17.19 -2.92 -4.21
C LYS A 320 -15.70 -3.28 -4.19
#